data_AF-A0A175VVQ4-F1
#
_entry.id   AF-A0A175VVQ4-F1
#
_cell.length_a   1.000
_cell.length_b   1.000
_cell.length_c   1.000
_cell.angle_alpha   90.00
_cell.angle_beta   90.00
_cell.angle_gamma   90.00
#
_symmetry.space_group_name_H-M   'P 1'
#
loop_
_entity.id
_entity.type
_entity.pdbx_description
1 polymer ?
#
loop_
_entity_poly.entity_id
_entity_poly.type
_entity_poly.pdbx_seq_one_letter_code
_entity_poly.pdbx_strand_id
1 'polypeptide(L)'
;MVPVRGLEPALDPSISPPAPAPPEPAYQSGSFVHGLIGLSSGGFSETVRHSISSLTSHHDRRSRRELKDKDSCVADPNPAAKREDASPCRGMDWQRRRPLHLLALPPEILLMILQSLNFADIVRLRETCKQLRALASPQQIRTLMGAAQLRTQLLGHCKSCLMHDPFRSQLLQPTLADPGYPLASRCLDCALKARDPRIRVGKKINLANFDTVWVCRWCGRPITEGAAFGAEQFHRQCYKRYNDFLFGFFLLGWLQLSLGVVAPALAWRYFRHATLVFAPTVTTFLLLWLCLGFLAFRGNRRRTYHWTLIIELAILGLWIPPVYYITLEIANAGDHPVPMSTQAALAMFALNMLFRLFNVLGNLVILFSVDTTERNRTSASVWKRPLYGAARACVFWTYPQSLEQKLPPDYL
;
A
#
# COMPACT_ATOMS: atom_id res chain seq x y z
N MET A 1 -52.55 1.17 -10.21
CA MET A 1 -52.45 0.41 -11.49
C MET A 1 -51.04 -0.17 -11.52
N VAL A 2 -50.81 -1.26 -10.78
CA VAL A 2 -50.90 -2.69 -11.18
C VAL A 2 -49.93 -3.04 -12.32
N PRO A 3 -49.14 -4.13 -12.15
CA PRO A 3 -47.77 -4.30 -12.66
C PRO A 3 -47.71 -5.49 -13.66
N VAL A 4 -46.54 -6.18 -13.76
CA VAL A 4 -46.41 -7.68 -13.83
C VAL A 4 -45.75 -8.31 -15.10
N ARG A 5 -44.55 -8.89 -14.84
CA ARG A 5 -43.99 -10.23 -15.20
C ARG A 5 -43.41 -10.60 -16.59
N GLY A 6 -42.34 -11.41 -16.47
CA GLY A 6 -41.83 -12.47 -17.35
C GLY A 6 -40.31 -12.66 -17.08
N LEU A 7 -39.72 -13.61 -16.33
CA LEU A 7 -39.79 -15.11 -16.31
C LEU A 7 -39.54 -15.66 -17.73
N GLU A 8 -38.50 -16.44 -18.10
CA GLU A 8 -37.86 -17.62 -17.47
C GLU A 8 -36.46 -17.99 -18.11
N PRO A 9 -35.71 -18.99 -17.57
CA PRO A 9 -34.29 -19.32 -17.86
C PRO A 9 -34.02 -20.66 -18.62
N ALA A 10 -32.76 -20.91 -19.00
CA ALA A 10 -32.17 -22.24 -19.35
C ALA A 10 -30.63 -22.19 -19.19
N LEU A 11 -29.99 -22.87 -18.22
CA LEU A 11 -29.46 -24.26 -18.17
C LEU A 11 -28.20 -24.56 -19.04
N ASP A 12 -27.01 -24.41 -18.42
CA ASP A 12 -25.79 -25.27 -18.27
C ASP A 12 -25.43 -26.39 -19.29
N PRO A 13 -24.25 -27.06 -19.22
CA PRO A 13 -22.93 -26.76 -18.59
C PRO A 13 -21.70 -27.14 -19.47
N SER A 14 -20.46 -26.72 -19.14
CA SER A 14 -19.26 -27.57 -19.37
C SER A 14 -18.03 -27.12 -18.55
N ILE A 15 -17.26 -28.12 -18.13
CA ILE A 15 -16.28 -28.17 -17.04
C ILE A 15 -14.85 -27.92 -17.56
N SER A 16 -13.99 -27.25 -16.78
CA SER A 16 -12.54 -27.49 -16.69
C SER A 16 -11.96 -26.88 -15.38
N PRO A 17 -10.95 -27.51 -14.75
CA PRO A 17 -10.69 -27.39 -13.30
C PRO A 17 -9.70 -26.26 -12.92
N PRO A 18 -9.66 -25.80 -11.65
CA PRO A 18 -8.76 -24.73 -11.22
C PRO A 18 -7.46 -25.25 -10.56
N ALA A 19 -6.35 -24.52 -10.79
CA ALA A 19 -5.06 -24.72 -10.14
C ALA A 19 -5.00 -24.07 -8.73
N PRO A 20 -4.15 -24.56 -7.80
CA PRO A 20 -4.31 -24.33 -6.36
C PRO A 20 -3.67 -23.01 -5.85
N ALA A 21 -4.32 -22.40 -4.87
CA ALA A 21 -3.85 -21.23 -4.13
C ALA A 21 -2.98 -21.62 -2.90
N PRO A 22 -2.03 -20.76 -2.47
CA PRO A 22 -1.14 -21.02 -1.34
C PRO A 22 -1.80 -20.74 0.04
N PRO A 23 -1.26 -21.30 1.15
CA PRO A 23 -1.97 -21.40 2.42
C PRO A 23 -1.90 -20.10 3.27
N GLU A 24 -3.05 -19.70 3.82
CA GLU A 24 -3.15 -18.70 4.90
C GLU A 24 -3.03 -19.36 6.29
N PRO A 25 -2.44 -18.67 7.28
CA PRO A 25 -2.24 -19.20 8.63
C PRO A 25 -3.45 -18.99 9.56
N ALA A 26 -3.50 -19.86 10.56
CA ALA A 26 -4.42 -19.98 11.68
C ALA A 26 -4.81 -18.68 12.41
N TYR A 27 -6.09 -18.57 12.83
CA TYR A 27 -6.44 -18.31 14.24
C TYR A 27 -7.93 -18.56 14.56
N GLN A 28 -8.18 -19.30 15.64
CA GLN A 28 -9.51 -19.56 16.23
C GLN A 28 -10.01 -18.31 16.98
N SER A 29 -10.81 -17.45 16.34
CA SER A 29 -11.49 -16.32 17.02
C SER A 29 -12.99 -16.19 16.71
N GLY A 30 -13.53 -17.03 15.81
CA GLY A 30 -14.90 -16.88 15.30
C GLY A 30 -16.01 -17.08 16.36
N SER A 31 -15.93 -18.11 17.20
CA SER A 31 -17.06 -18.45 18.09
C SER A 31 -17.31 -17.42 19.20
N PHE A 32 -16.27 -16.74 19.68
CA PHE A 32 -16.41 -15.73 20.72
C PHE A 32 -17.13 -14.49 20.20
N VAL A 33 -16.68 -13.96 19.05
CA VAL A 33 -17.24 -12.75 18.46
C VAL A 33 -18.69 -13.01 18.00
N HIS A 34 -18.95 -14.13 17.32
CA HIS A 34 -20.33 -14.53 17.01
C HIS A 34 -21.19 -14.68 18.26
N GLY A 35 -20.62 -15.28 19.32
CA GLY A 35 -21.26 -15.44 20.61
C GLY A 35 -21.53 -14.14 21.35
N LEU A 36 -20.86 -13.02 21.03
CA LEU A 36 -21.13 -11.67 21.53
C LEU A 36 -22.11 -10.88 20.66
N ILE A 37 -22.06 -11.07 19.34
CA ILE A 37 -22.88 -10.33 18.37
C ILE A 37 -24.32 -10.89 18.31
N GLY A 38 -24.55 -12.15 18.72
CA GLY A 38 -25.91 -12.64 18.96
C GLY A 38 -26.79 -12.72 17.70
N LEU A 39 -26.19 -12.97 16.53
CA LEU A 39 -26.94 -13.18 15.30
C LEU A 39 -27.53 -14.60 15.28
N SER A 40 -28.86 -14.64 15.39
CA SER A 40 -29.68 -15.85 15.30
C SER A 40 -29.73 -16.40 13.87
N SER A 41 -29.53 -17.72 13.78
CA SER A 41 -30.19 -18.70 12.89
C SER A 41 -30.42 -18.32 11.41
N GLY A 42 -29.45 -18.66 10.55
CA GLY A 42 -29.66 -18.71 9.10
C GLY A 42 -28.69 -19.56 8.28
N GLY A 43 -27.84 -20.42 8.88
CA GLY A 43 -26.78 -21.10 8.09
C GLY A 43 -26.26 -22.45 8.60
N PHE A 44 -27.00 -23.18 9.43
CA PHE A 44 -26.56 -24.46 10.04
C PHE A 44 -26.58 -25.69 9.11
N SER A 45 -26.86 -25.55 7.81
CA SER A 45 -27.21 -26.71 6.95
C SER A 45 -26.14 -27.15 5.93
N GLU A 46 -25.22 -26.28 5.50
CA GLU A 46 -24.37 -26.58 4.34
C GLU A 46 -22.94 -27.10 4.66
N THR A 47 -22.34 -26.79 5.82
CA THR A 47 -20.91 -27.11 6.07
C THR A 47 -20.67 -28.45 6.76
N VAL A 48 -21.72 -29.13 7.23
CA VAL A 48 -21.67 -30.55 7.65
C VAL A 48 -21.60 -31.49 6.43
N ARG A 49 -21.78 -30.99 5.20
CA ARG A 49 -22.03 -31.84 4.02
C ARG A 49 -20.87 -32.15 3.11
N HIS A 50 -19.66 -31.64 3.34
CA HIS A 50 -18.52 -32.00 2.48
C HIS A 50 -17.24 -32.33 3.24
N SER A 51 -17.06 -33.63 3.51
CA SER A 51 -15.75 -34.30 3.37
C SER A 51 -14.89 -34.26 4.65
N ILE A 52 -15.00 -35.20 5.60
CA ILE A 52 -15.16 -36.67 5.46
C ILE A 52 -14.06 -37.36 4.62
N SER A 53 -13.07 -36.64 4.08
CA SER A 53 -11.99 -37.31 3.32
C SER A 53 -10.76 -36.42 3.32
N SER A 54 -9.74 -36.54 4.18
CA SER A 54 -8.94 -37.72 4.53
C SER A 54 -7.96 -37.21 5.62
N LEU A 55 -7.80 -37.75 6.83
CA LEU A 55 -7.39 -39.13 7.13
C LEU A 55 -6.37 -39.62 6.10
N THR A 56 -5.15 -39.05 6.07
CA THR A 56 -3.88 -39.69 5.62
C THR A 56 -2.80 -38.64 5.24
N SER A 57 -2.10 -38.07 6.22
CA SER A 57 -0.70 -37.57 6.09
C SER A 57 -0.28 -36.93 7.43
N HIS A 58 -0.35 -37.67 8.53
CA HIS A 58 0.84 -38.31 9.09
C HIS A 58 1.98 -37.32 9.44
N HIS A 59 2.08 -37.01 10.73
CA HIS A 59 3.22 -37.48 11.53
C HIS A 59 4.58 -36.75 11.49
N ASP A 60 4.81 -35.72 10.66
CA ASP A 60 6.20 -35.32 10.33
C ASP A 60 6.73 -33.95 10.84
N ARG A 61 6.05 -33.25 11.78
CA ARG A 61 6.56 -31.94 12.29
C ARG A 61 6.79 -31.84 13.79
N ARG A 62 6.46 -32.89 14.57
CA ARG A 62 6.61 -32.88 16.03
C ARG A 62 8.03 -33.20 16.51
N SER A 63 8.88 -33.77 15.66
CA SER A 63 10.21 -34.29 16.00
C SER A 63 11.36 -33.28 15.92
N ARG A 64 11.11 -32.01 15.55
CA ARG A 64 12.19 -31.03 15.20
C ARG A 64 12.41 -29.88 16.18
N ARG A 65 11.67 -29.80 17.29
CA ARG A 65 11.81 -28.68 18.26
C ARG A 65 12.25 -29.09 19.67
N GLU A 66 12.42 -30.37 19.96
CA GLU A 66 12.86 -30.85 21.28
C GLU A 66 14.38 -31.06 21.40
N LEU A 67 15.18 -30.69 20.39
CA LEU A 67 16.61 -31.01 20.34
C LEU A 67 17.57 -29.80 20.44
N LYS A 68 17.12 -28.61 20.86
CA LYS A 68 17.94 -27.38 20.74
C LYS A 68 18.15 -26.51 21.99
N ASP A 69 17.77 -26.96 23.19
CA ASP A 69 17.92 -26.14 24.43
C ASP A 69 18.64 -26.87 25.59
N LYS A 70 19.51 -27.83 25.25
CA LYS A 70 20.55 -28.32 26.17
C LYS A 70 21.88 -27.78 25.66
N ASP A 71 22.46 -26.78 26.34
CA ASP A 71 23.91 -26.51 26.47
C ASP A 71 24.15 -25.06 26.93
N SER A 72 24.30 -24.84 28.25
CA SER A 72 25.32 -23.95 28.85
C SER A 72 25.07 -23.75 30.36
N CYS A 73 25.85 -24.47 31.18
CA CYS A 73 26.04 -24.29 32.61
C CYS A 73 27.49 -23.83 32.86
N VAL A 74 27.74 -22.77 33.64
CA VAL A 74 28.98 -22.41 34.39
C VAL A 74 28.61 -21.19 35.26
N ALA A 75 28.98 -20.96 36.53
CA ALA A 75 29.47 -21.72 37.68
C ALA A 75 29.37 -20.76 38.91
N ASP A 76 29.14 -21.36 40.08
CA ASP A 76 29.03 -20.83 41.46
C ASP A 76 30.43 -20.54 42.09
N PRO A 77 30.65 -20.36 43.42
CA PRO A 77 30.14 -19.38 44.42
C PRO A 77 31.28 -18.87 45.37
N ASN A 78 31.03 -17.98 46.35
CA ASN A 78 31.62 -18.10 47.71
C ASN A 78 31.01 -17.13 48.78
N PRO A 79 31.02 -17.50 50.08
CA PRO A 79 30.23 -16.90 51.16
C PRO A 79 31.07 -16.08 52.17
N ALA A 80 30.38 -15.69 53.26
CA ALA A 80 30.88 -15.32 54.59
C ALA A 80 31.16 -13.84 54.88
N ALA A 81 30.28 -13.22 55.69
CA ALA A 81 30.67 -12.29 56.75
C ALA A 81 29.53 -12.03 57.77
N LYS A 82 29.80 -12.43 59.03
CA LYS A 82 29.46 -11.77 60.33
C LYS A 82 27.98 -11.62 60.75
N ARG A 83 27.52 -12.30 61.83
CA ARG A 83 27.62 -11.92 63.28
C ARG A 83 27.01 -10.52 63.53
N GLU A 84 26.16 -10.25 64.50
CA GLU A 84 25.76 -10.87 65.77
C GLU A 84 24.53 -10.08 66.29
N ASP A 85 23.80 -10.66 67.25
CA ASP A 85 22.99 -10.00 68.29
C ASP A 85 21.50 -9.61 68.09
N ALA A 86 20.70 -10.37 68.85
CA ALA A 86 19.69 -9.92 69.82
C ALA A 86 18.35 -9.34 69.33
N SER A 87 17.29 -10.18 69.41
CA SER A 87 16.18 -10.05 70.39
C SER A 87 14.89 -10.70 69.85
N PRO A 88 14.25 -11.65 70.56
CA PRO A 88 13.05 -12.32 70.06
C PRO A 88 11.79 -11.53 70.41
N CYS A 89 11.43 -10.55 69.56
CA CYS A 89 10.09 -9.98 69.56
C CYS A 89 9.13 -10.91 68.79
N ARG A 90 8.54 -11.80 69.58
CA ARG A 90 7.33 -12.57 69.33
C ARG A 90 6.23 -11.67 68.75
N GLY A 91 5.94 -11.77 67.45
CA GLY A 91 4.86 -11.00 66.83
C GLY A 91 4.66 -11.25 65.33
N MET A 92 3.55 -11.93 65.00
CA MET A 92 2.87 -11.88 63.70
C MET A 92 3.51 -12.58 62.48
N ASP A 93 3.34 -13.90 62.42
CA ASP A 93 3.63 -14.79 61.29
C ASP A 93 2.55 -14.69 60.16
N TRP A 94 2.25 -13.49 59.65
CA TRP A 94 1.30 -13.29 58.54
C TRP A 94 1.93 -13.44 57.15
N GLN A 95 3.26 -13.51 57.06
CA GLN A 95 4.00 -13.47 55.79
C GLN A 95 4.27 -14.82 55.11
N ARG A 96 3.77 -15.95 55.62
CA ARG A 96 3.82 -17.25 54.93
C ARG A 96 2.78 -17.48 53.82
N ARG A 97 2.04 -16.44 53.40
CA ARG A 97 0.83 -16.62 52.58
C ARG A 97 1.10 -16.43 51.09
N ARG A 98 1.24 -17.58 50.41
CA ARG A 98 1.01 -17.93 48.98
C ARG A 98 1.35 -16.86 47.93
N PRO A 99 2.05 -17.20 46.83
CA PRO A 99 2.29 -16.25 45.75
C PRO A 99 0.96 -15.66 45.27
N LEU A 100 0.85 -14.32 45.34
CA LEU A 100 -0.28 -13.54 44.89
C LEU A 100 -0.40 -13.66 43.37
N HIS A 101 -1.02 -14.73 42.90
CA HIS A 101 -1.35 -14.90 41.50
C HIS A 101 -2.71 -14.27 41.21
N LEU A 102 -2.89 -13.73 40.00
CA LEU A 102 -4.15 -13.09 39.56
C LEU A 102 -5.37 -13.98 39.85
N LEU A 103 -5.24 -15.30 39.68
CA LEU A 103 -6.29 -16.29 39.90
C LEU A 103 -6.62 -16.55 41.38
N ALA A 104 -5.80 -16.08 42.31
CA ALA A 104 -6.05 -16.17 43.75
C ALA A 104 -6.90 -15.00 44.27
N LEU A 105 -7.17 -13.99 43.43
CA LEU A 105 -8.06 -12.88 43.77
C LEU A 105 -9.51 -13.38 43.86
N PRO A 106 -10.32 -12.83 44.77
CA PRO A 106 -11.76 -13.02 44.78
C PRO A 106 -12.38 -12.71 43.41
N PRO A 107 -13.41 -13.48 42.98
CA PRO A 107 -14.03 -13.30 41.67
C PRO A 107 -14.57 -11.89 41.45
N GLU A 108 -15.00 -11.19 42.50
CA GLU A 108 -15.48 -9.81 42.44
C GLU A 108 -14.38 -8.85 41.95
N ILE A 109 -13.15 -9.00 42.48
CA ILE A 109 -12.01 -8.19 42.06
C ILE A 109 -11.64 -8.52 40.61
N LEU A 110 -11.68 -9.80 40.24
CA LEU A 110 -11.45 -10.21 38.85
C LEU A 110 -12.49 -9.62 37.88
N LEU A 111 -13.76 -9.53 38.30
CA LEU A 111 -14.82 -8.89 37.51
C LEU A 111 -14.61 -7.37 37.40
N MET A 112 -14.17 -6.70 38.47
CA MET A 112 -13.79 -5.29 38.42
C MET A 112 -12.60 -5.04 37.48
N ILE A 113 -11.59 -5.91 37.52
CA ILE A 113 -10.47 -5.87 36.56
C ILE A 113 -11.01 -6.02 35.14
N LEU A 114 -11.88 -7.01 34.87
CA LEU A 114 -12.49 -7.20 33.55
C LEU A 114 -13.25 -5.96 33.05
N GLN A 115 -13.97 -5.25 33.92
CA GLN A 115 -14.69 -4.02 33.55
C GLN A 115 -13.75 -2.87 33.16
N SER A 116 -12.52 -2.87 33.65
CA SER A 116 -11.51 -1.85 33.33
C SER A 116 -10.73 -2.13 32.03
N LEU A 117 -10.79 -3.36 31.52
CA LEU A 117 -10.05 -3.79 30.33
C LEU A 117 -10.80 -3.43 29.04
N ASN A 118 -10.05 -3.10 27.99
CA ASN A 118 -10.62 -2.95 26.66
C ASN A 118 -10.98 -4.32 26.06
N PHE A 119 -11.75 -4.31 24.97
CA PHE A 119 -12.19 -5.55 24.32
C PHE A 119 -11.03 -6.45 23.88
N ALA A 120 -9.95 -5.88 23.35
CA ALA A 120 -8.78 -6.66 22.91
C ALA A 120 -8.08 -7.39 24.06
N ASP A 121 -7.93 -6.71 25.20
CA ASP A 121 -7.29 -7.28 26.39
C ASP A 121 -8.15 -8.38 26.99
N ILE A 122 -9.48 -8.25 26.96
CA ILE A 122 -10.40 -9.33 27.37
C ILE A 122 -10.25 -10.55 26.45
N VAL A 123 -10.16 -10.34 25.13
CA VAL A 123 -9.92 -11.44 24.16
C VAL A 123 -8.59 -12.14 24.47
N ARG A 124 -7.51 -11.38 24.65
CA ARG A 124 -6.19 -11.92 25.01
C ARG A 124 -6.22 -12.65 26.34
N LEU A 125 -6.90 -12.11 27.34
CA LEU A 125 -7.04 -12.71 28.66
C LEU A 125 -7.75 -14.06 28.59
N ARG A 126 -8.81 -14.19 27.77
CA ARG A 126 -9.51 -15.46 27.53
C ARG A 126 -8.64 -16.53 26.87
N GLU A 127 -7.57 -16.14 26.19
CA GLU A 127 -6.63 -17.07 25.55
C GLU A 127 -5.64 -17.66 26.57
N THR A 128 -5.38 -16.96 27.68
CA THR A 128 -4.37 -17.38 28.68
C THR A 128 -4.74 -18.65 29.46
N CYS A 129 -5.94 -18.73 30.05
CA CYS A 129 -6.33 -19.88 30.87
C CYS A 129 -7.84 -20.20 30.82
N LYS A 130 -8.20 -21.44 31.19
CA LYS A 130 -9.59 -21.91 31.18
C LYS A 130 -10.49 -21.16 32.17
N GLN A 131 -9.95 -20.80 33.35
CA GLN A 131 -10.69 -20.09 34.39
C GLN A 131 -11.07 -18.67 33.93
N LEU A 132 -10.13 -17.91 33.38
CA LEU A 132 -10.39 -16.57 32.85
C LEU A 132 -11.30 -16.62 31.60
N ARG A 133 -11.20 -17.68 30.80
CA ARG A 133 -12.14 -17.91 29.69
C ARG A 133 -13.57 -18.13 30.16
N ALA A 134 -13.76 -18.86 31.26
CA ALA A 134 -15.08 -19.10 31.86
C ALA A 134 -15.63 -17.82 32.53
N LEU A 135 -14.78 -17.10 33.28
CA LEU A 135 -15.12 -15.84 33.92
C LEU A 135 -15.51 -14.77 32.88
N ALA A 136 -14.71 -14.61 31.82
CA ALA A 136 -14.96 -13.67 30.74
C ALA A 136 -15.85 -14.28 29.64
N SER A 137 -16.93 -14.99 29.99
CA SER A 137 -17.87 -15.57 29.00
C SER A 137 -18.60 -14.47 28.19
N PRO A 138 -19.08 -14.72 26.96
CA PRO A 138 -19.78 -13.71 26.17
C PRO A 138 -21.01 -13.14 26.88
N GLN A 139 -21.73 -13.98 27.62
CA GLN A 139 -22.89 -13.57 28.41
C GLN A 139 -22.45 -12.66 29.57
N GLN A 140 -21.41 -13.06 30.32
CA GLN A 140 -20.88 -12.27 31.43
C GLN A 140 -20.34 -10.91 30.97
N ILE A 141 -19.66 -10.86 29.83
CA ILE A 141 -19.13 -9.62 29.25
C ILE A 141 -20.27 -8.66 28.88
N ARG A 142 -21.36 -9.17 28.30
CA ARG A 142 -22.54 -8.35 27.98
C ARG A 142 -23.23 -7.81 29.22
N THR A 143 -23.32 -8.60 30.29
CA THR A 143 -23.94 -8.15 31.55
C THR A 143 -23.06 -7.15 32.28
N LEU A 144 -21.74 -7.36 32.30
CA LEU A 144 -20.78 -6.49 33.00
C LEU A 144 -20.62 -5.10 32.37
N MET A 145 -20.56 -5.00 31.04
CA MET A 145 -20.41 -3.72 30.32
C MET A 145 -21.75 -3.10 29.88
N GLY A 146 -22.80 -3.92 29.74
CA GLY A 146 -24.01 -3.50 29.06
C GLY A 146 -23.86 -3.43 27.54
N ALA A 147 -24.99 -3.49 26.83
CA ALA A 147 -25.02 -3.58 25.37
C ALA A 147 -24.42 -2.33 24.68
N ALA A 148 -24.66 -1.13 25.22
CA ALA A 148 -24.21 0.13 24.64
C ALA A 148 -22.69 0.33 24.75
N GLN A 149 -22.10 0.03 25.92
CA GLN A 149 -20.65 0.14 26.12
C GLN A 149 -19.92 -0.94 25.31
N LEU A 150 -20.42 -2.18 25.29
CA LEU A 150 -19.84 -3.23 24.45
C LEU A 150 -19.86 -2.85 22.96
N ARG A 151 -20.97 -2.29 22.45
CA ARG A 151 -21.04 -1.81 21.07
C ARG A 151 -20.00 -0.70 20.81
N THR A 152 -19.87 0.25 21.73
CA THR A 152 -18.89 1.35 21.65
C THR A 152 -17.45 0.82 21.64
N GLN A 153 -17.16 -0.17 22.48
CA GLN A 153 -15.88 -0.87 22.52
C GLN A 153 -15.62 -1.57 21.18
N LEU A 154 -16.55 -2.40 20.68
CA LEU A 154 -16.38 -3.13 19.41
C LEU A 154 -16.16 -2.20 18.21
N LEU A 155 -16.86 -1.05 18.15
CA LEU A 155 -16.66 -0.06 17.09
C LEU A 155 -15.29 0.64 17.16
N GLY A 156 -14.72 0.76 18.36
CA GLY A 156 -13.41 1.34 18.64
C GLY A 156 -12.23 0.37 18.50
N HIS A 157 -12.43 -0.80 17.89
CA HIS A 157 -11.37 -1.80 17.69
C HIS A 157 -11.29 -2.25 16.23
N CYS A 158 -10.06 -2.46 15.75
CA CYS A 158 -9.86 -3.05 14.42
C CYS A 158 -10.26 -4.54 14.41
N LYS A 159 -11.13 -4.95 13.49
CA LYS A 159 -11.54 -6.35 13.26
C LYS A 159 -10.37 -7.31 13.03
N SER A 160 -9.27 -6.84 12.43
CA SER A 160 -8.14 -7.69 12.03
C SER A 160 -7.03 -7.78 13.07
N CYS A 161 -6.57 -6.65 13.63
CA CYS A 161 -5.45 -6.64 14.58
C CYS A 161 -5.88 -6.37 16.03
N LEU A 162 -7.16 -6.11 16.27
CA LEU A 162 -7.72 -5.73 17.58
C LEU A 162 -7.05 -4.49 18.20
N MET A 163 -6.36 -3.65 17.41
CA MET A 163 -5.87 -2.37 17.90
C MET A 163 -7.05 -1.50 18.35
N HIS A 164 -6.97 -0.99 19.58
CA HIS A 164 -7.93 -0.08 20.16
C HIS A 164 -7.56 1.36 19.83
N ASP A 165 -8.51 2.10 19.26
CA ASP A 165 -8.39 3.53 19.03
C ASP A 165 -9.56 4.26 19.72
N PRO A 166 -9.31 4.90 20.87
CA PRO A 166 -10.37 5.57 21.62
C PRO A 166 -10.95 6.76 20.87
N PHE A 167 -10.14 7.45 20.05
CA PHE A 167 -10.57 8.61 19.26
C PHE A 167 -11.15 8.24 17.91
N ARG A 168 -10.98 6.97 17.48
CA ARG A 168 -11.49 6.42 16.22
C ARG A 168 -10.99 7.16 14.97
N SER A 169 -9.89 7.90 15.09
CA SER A 169 -9.27 8.69 14.03
C SER A 169 -8.38 7.85 13.09
N GLN A 170 -8.02 6.64 13.51
CA GLN A 170 -7.23 5.67 12.76
C GLN A 170 -8.05 4.45 12.32
N LEU A 171 -9.38 4.49 12.50
CA LEU A 171 -10.31 3.43 12.12
C LEU A 171 -11.19 3.89 10.96
N LEU A 172 -11.37 3.04 9.95
CA LEU A 172 -12.36 3.26 8.91
C LEU A 172 -13.78 3.13 9.47
N GLN A 173 -14.68 3.97 8.98
CA GLN A 173 -16.10 3.87 9.34
C GLN A 173 -16.64 2.47 9.01
N PRO A 174 -17.23 1.76 9.99
CA PRO A 174 -17.83 0.46 9.73
C PRO A 174 -19.11 0.62 8.91
N THR A 175 -19.31 -0.29 7.96
CA THR A 175 -20.55 -0.34 7.17
C THR A 175 -21.53 -1.28 7.85
N LEU A 176 -22.81 -0.90 7.95
CA LEU A 176 -23.87 -1.74 8.53
C LEU A 176 -24.07 -3.07 7.79
N ALA A 177 -23.68 -3.12 6.51
CA ALA A 177 -23.73 -4.31 5.68
C ALA A 177 -22.58 -5.30 5.92
N ASP A 178 -21.55 -4.96 6.70
CA ASP A 178 -20.46 -5.90 7.01
C ASP A 178 -20.98 -7.01 7.95
N PRO A 179 -20.79 -8.30 7.62
CA PRO A 179 -21.27 -9.40 8.45
C PRO A 179 -20.64 -9.42 9.86
N GLY A 180 -19.54 -8.72 10.07
CA GLY A 180 -18.89 -8.58 11.38
C GLY A 180 -19.48 -7.47 12.26
N TYR A 181 -20.47 -6.71 11.79
CA TYR A 181 -21.01 -5.58 12.54
C TYR A 181 -21.54 -6.02 13.93
N PRO A 182 -21.17 -5.34 15.04
CA PRO A 182 -20.47 -4.05 15.12
C PRO A 182 -18.94 -4.09 15.04
N LEU A 183 -18.27 -5.25 15.12
CA LEU A 183 -16.82 -5.39 14.95
C LEU A 183 -16.43 -5.41 13.45
N ALA A 184 -16.70 -4.30 12.77
CA ALA A 184 -16.52 -4.13 11.32
C ALA A 184 -15.48 -3.06 10.95
N SER A 185 -15.03 -2.25 11.90
CA SER A 185 -14.00 -1.22 11.62
C SER A 185 -12.64 -1.87 11.38
N ARG A 186 -11.84 -1.28 10.49
CA ARG A 186 -10.46 -1.69 10.23
C ARG A 186 -9.57 -0.49 10.48
N CYS A 187 -8.43 -0.68 11.13
CA CYS A 187 -7.43 0.37 11.20
C CYS A 187 -6.84 0.66 9.83
N LEU A 188 -6.33 1.87 9.63
CA LEU A 188 -5.78 2.30 8.34
C LEU A 188 -4.67 1.36 7.84
N ASP A 189 -3.78 0.89 8.72
CA ASP A 189 -2.72 -0.05 8.35
C ASP A 189 -3.26 -1.42 7.89
N CYS A 190 -4.25 -1.97 8.61
CA CYS A 190 -4.88 -3.23 8.21
C CYS A 190 -5.66 -3.07 6.91
N ALA A 191 -6.38 -1.96 6.73
CA ALA A 191 -7.10 -1.67 5.51
C ALA A 191 -6.15 -1.51 4.30
N LEU A 192 -5.01 -0.84 4.48
CA LEU A 192 -3.96 -0.72 3.47
C LEU A 192 -3.34 -2.08 3.12
N LYS A 193 -3.05 -2.92 4.11
CA LYS A 193 -2.53 -4.29 3.91
C LYS A 193 -3.54 -5.17 3.16
N ALA A 194 -4.82 -5.09 3.53
CA ALA A 194 -5.91 -5.85 2.94
C ALA A 194 -6.40 -5.32 1.57
N ARG A 195 -5.80 -4.23 1.05
CA ARG A 195 -6.21 -3.56 -0.19
C ARG A 195 -7.70 -3.19 -0.19
N ASP A 196 -8.16 -2.61 0.92
CA ASP A 196 -9.55 -2.22 1.08
C ASP A 196 -9.97 -1.28 -0.06
N PRO A 197 -11.01 -1.61 -0.84
CA PRO A 197 -11.40 -0.84 -2.03
C PRO A 197 -11.82 0.60 -1.70
N ARG A 198 -12.09 0.91 -0.42
CA ARG A 198 -12.40 2.25 0.07
C ARG A 198 -11.19 3.17 0.06
N ILE A 199 -9.97 2.65 0.26
CA ILE A 199 -8.76 3.48 0.27
C ILE A 199 -8.22 3.62 -1.14
N ARG A 200 -8.68 4.67 -1.83
CA ARG A 200 -8.18 5.05 -3.16
C ARG A 200 -7.62 6.46 -3.13
N VAL A 201 -6.49 6.64 -3.80
CA VAL A 201 -5.83 7.93 -3.97
C VAL A 201 -6.82 8.97 -4.51
N GLY A 202 -6.79 10.18 -3.96
CA GLY A 202 -7.62 11.28 -4.44
C GLY A 202 -9.10 11.14 -4.12
N LYS A 203 -9.50 10.16 -3.28
CA LYS A 203 -10.85 10.07 -2.71
C LYS A 203 -10.84 10.47 -1.24
N LYS A 204 -11.96 11.02 -0.78
CA LYS A 204 -12.24 11.16 0.66
C LYS A 204 -12.71 9.81 1.22
N ILE A 205 -12.31 9.51 2.44
CA ILE A 205 -12.79 8.37 3.20
C ILE A 205 -13.33 8.85 4.54
N ASN A 206 -14.33 8.14 5.04
CA ASN A 206 -14.90 8.43 6.34
C ASN A 206 -14.20 7.57 7.40
N LEU A 207 -13.75 8.23 8.45
CA LEU A 207 -13.23 7.61 9.65
C LEU A 207 -14.38 7.24 10.59
N ALA A 208 -14.09 6.40 11.59
CA ALA A 208 -15.11 5.93 12.54
C ALA A 208 -15.53 7.01 13.56
N ASN A 209 -14.79 8.12 13.64
CA ASN A 209 -15.20 9.35 14.33
C ASN A 209 -16.05 10.30 13.45
N PHE A 210 -16.42 9.87 12.24
CA PHE A 210 -17.17 10.64 11.23
C PHE A 210 -16.38 11.75 10.53
N ASP A 211 -15.08 11.91 10.81
CA ASP A 211 -14.25 12.83 10.04
C ASP A 211 -14.03 12.30 8.62
N THR A 212 -14.03 13.22 7.65
CA THR A 212 -13.71 12.93 6.26
C THR A 212 -12.26 13.31 5.99
N VAL A 213 -11.43 12.34 5.63
CA VAL A 213 -10.01 12.58 5.33
C VAL A 213 -9.68 12.21 3.90
N TRP A 214 -8.77 12.96 3.29
CA TRP A 214 -8.26 12.65 1.96
C TRP A 214 -7.22 11.53 2.01
N VAL A 215 -7.20 10.68 0.99
CA VAL A 215 -6.10 9.76 0.75
C VAL A 215 -5.01 10.48 -0.05
N CYS A 216 -3.82 10.60 0.54
CA CYS A 216 -2.72 11.35 -0.04
C CYS A 216 -2.32 10.85 -1.44
N ARG A 217 -2.23 11.76 -2.40
CA ARG A 217 -1.87 11.45 -3.79
C ARG A 217 -0.45 10.94 -4.01
N TRP A 218 0.45 11.30 -3.10
CA TRP A 218 1.85 10.90 -3.17
C TRP A 218 2.11 9.52 -2.60
N CYS A 219 1.60 9.28 -1.38
CA CYS A 219 1.95 8.09 -0.62
C CYS A 219 0.85 7.02 -0.59
N GLY A 220 -0.39 7.38 -0.91
CA GLY A 220 -1.55 6.49 -0.86
C GLY A 220 -2.11 6.23 0.54
N ARG A 221 -1.61 6.94 1.57
CA ARG A 221 -2.10 6.83 2.95
C ARG A 221 -3.10 7.95 3.28
N PRO A 222 -4.10 7.72 4.13
CA PRO A 222 -4.99 8.78 4.59
C PRO A 222 -4.27 9.89 5.37
N ILE A 223 -4.78 11.12 5.29
CA ILE A 223 -4.22 12.30 5.93
C ILE A 223 -4.96 12.56 7.24
N THR A 224 -4.43 12.05 8.35
CA THR A 224 -5.01 12.22 9.69
C THR A 224 -4.33 13.30 10.52
N GLU A 225 -3.07 13.64 10.22
CA GLU A 225 -2.22 14.53 11.03
C GLU A 225 -2.10 15.96 10.46
N GLY A 226 -3.03 16.34 9.59
CA GLY A 226 -3.03 17.65 8.91
C GLY A 226 -2.44 17.61 7.49
N ALA A 227 -3.09 18.34 6.60
CA ALA A 227 -2.72 18.43 5.19
C ALA A 227 -1.70 19.55 4.92
N ALA A 228 -1.11 19.55 3.73
CA ALA A 228 -0.28 20.65 3.26
C ALA A 228 -1.13 21.91 3.02
N PHE A 229 -0.57 23.09 3.35
CA PHE A 229 -1.24 24.37 3.12
C PHE A 229 -1.47 24.59 1.61
N GLY A 230 -2.71 24.90 1.22
CA GLY A 230 -3.13 25.04 -0.19
C GLY A 230 -3.23 23.72 -0.98
N ALA A 231 -2.88 22.58 -0.39
CA ALA A 231 -2.88 21.27 -1.04
C ALA A 231 -3.42 20.19 -0.09
N GLU A 232 -4.74 20.23 0.17
CA GLU A 232 -5.44 19.37 1.14
C GLU A 232 -5.30 17.85 0.86
N GLN A 233 -4.91 17.49 -0.37
CA GLN A 233 -4.78 16.10 -0.84
C GLN A 233 -3.37 15.52 -0.66
N PHE A 234 -2.49 16.22 0.06
CA PHE A 234 -1.14 15.77 0.37
C PHE A 234 -0.78 15.93 1.85
N HIS A 235 -0.02 14.98 2.41
CA HIS A 235 0.69 15.24 3.65
C HIS A 235 1.74 16.33 3.42
N ARG A 236 2.03 17.15 4.44
CA ARG A 236 3.02 18.24 4.37
C ARG A 236 4.38 17.80 3.80
N GLN A 237 4.93 16.69 4.30
CA GLN A 237 6.21 16.15 3.82
C GLN A 237 6.12 15.56 2.41
N CYS A 238 4.97 14.96 2.07
CA CYS A 238 4.73 14.40 0.75
C CYS A 238 4.64 15.50 -0.31
N TYR A 239 3.98 16.62 0.02
CA TYR A 239 3.89 17.78 -0.85
C TYR A 239 5.25 18.42 -1.11
N LYS A 240 6.09 18.55 -0.08
CA LYS A 240 7.49 19.02 -0.25
C LYS A 240 8.23 18.18 -1.28
N ARG A 241 8.21 16.84 -1.12
CA ARG A 241 8.86 15.93 -2.09
C ARG A 241 8.25 16.07 -3.48
N TYR A 242 6.92 16.16 -3.59
CA TYR A 242 6.26 16.37 -4.87
C TYR A 242 6.74 17.65 -5.57
N ASN A 243 6.86 18.76 -4.83
CA ASN A 243 7.38 20.02 -5.36
C ASN A 243 8.84 19.91 -5.81
N ASP A 244 9.69 19.19 -5.06
CA ASP A 244 11.07 18.94 -5.48
C ASP A 244 11.11 18.21 -6.84
N PHE A 245 10.22 17.24 -7.05
CA PHE A 245 10.07 16.53 -8.33
C PHE A 245 9.48 17.41 -9.44
N LEU A 246 8.53 18.30 -9.13
CA LEU A 246 8.01 19.28 -10.10
C LEU A 246 9.11 20.23 -10.56
N PHE A 247 9.94 20.70 -9.63
CA PHE A 247 11.09 21.55 -9.95
C PHE A 247 12.11 20.80 -10.82
N GLY A 248 12.43 19.54 -10.48
CA GLY A 248 13.27 18.69 -11.31
C GLY A 248 12.71 18.49 -12.73
N PHE A 249 11.40 18.24 -12.85
CA PHE A 249 10.72 18.14 -14.15
C PHE A 249 10.81 19.44 -14.96
N PHE A 250 10.66 20.60 -14.32
CA PHE A 250 10.81 21.89 -14.98
C PHE A 250 12.23 22.10 -15.54
N LEU A 251 13.26 21.78 -14.77
CA LEU A 251 14.66 21.83 -15.23
C LEU A 251 14.94 20.86 -16.37
N LEU A 252 14.42 19.62 -16.28
CA LEU A 252 14.52 18.63 -17.35
C LEU A 252 13.82 19.11 -18.62
N GLY A 253 12.69 19.79 -18.50
CA GLY A 253 11.97 20.41 -19.62
C GLY A 253 12.84 21.45 -20.36
N TRP A 254 13.53 22.33 -19.62
CA TRP A 254 14.48 23.28 -20.21
C TRP A 254 15.65 22.58 -20.91
N LEU A 255 16.24 21.57 -20.27
CA LEU A 255 17.33 20.81 -20.85
C LEU A 255 16.89 20.12 -22.16
N GLN A 256 15.72 19.48 -22.15
CA GLN A 256 15.16 18.82 -23.33
C GLN A 256 14.81 19.83 -24.44
N LEU A 257 14.31 21.01 -24.09
CA LEU A 257 14.07 22.09 -25.05
C LEU A 257 15.37 22.54 -25.70
N SER A 258 16.43 22.77 -24.89
CA SER A 258 17.76 23.13 -25.40
C SER A 258 18.31 22.06 -26.34
N LEU A 259 18.22 20.77 -25.97
CA LEU A 259 18.63 19.66 -26.85
C LEU A 259 17.82 19.66 -28.16
N GLY A 260 16.50 19.86 -28.06
CA GLY A 260 15.60 19.90 -29.21
C GLY A 260 15.82 21.09 -30.15
N VAL A 261 16.50 22.16 -29.71
CA VAL A 261 16.88 23.31 -30.54
C VAL A 261 18.30 23.16 -31.07
N VAL A 262 19.26 22.81 -30.21
CA VAL A 262 20.68 22.71 -30.59
C VAL A 262 20.92 21.58 -31.57
N ALA A 263 20.27 20.42 -31.40
CA ALA A 263 20.48 19.28 -32.29
C ALA A 263 20.04 19.60 -33.76
N PRO A 264 18.82 20.10 -34.04
CA PRO A 264 18.46 20.56 -35.38
C PRO A 264 19.35 21.69 -35.89
N ALA A 265 19.75 22.64 -35.05
CA ALA A 265 20.63 23.73 -35.47
C ALA A 265 22.00 23.23 -35.95
N LEU A 266 22.60 22.26 -35.25
CA LEU A 266 23.83 21.59 -35.70
C LEU A 266 23.60 20.83 -37.01
N ALA A 267 22.46 20.14 -37.15
CA ALA A 267 22.10 19.45 -38.38
C ALA A 267 21.99 20.40 -39.57
N TRP A 268 21.35 21.56 -39.40
CA TRP A 268 21.18 22.56 -40.46
C TRP A 268 22.49 23.27 -40.79
N ARG A 269 23.40 23.43 -39.83
CA ARG A 269 24.71 24.06 -40.06
C ARG A 269 25.66 23.15 -40.82
N TYR A 270 25.75 21.87 -40.45
CA TYR A 270 26.77 20.96 -40.97
C TYR A 270 26.26 20.00 -42.06
N PHE A 271 24.95 19.70 -42.08
CA PHE A 271 24.37 18.67 -42.95
C PHE A 271 23.20 19.20 -43.79
N ARG A 272 23.20 20.50 -44.14
CA ARG A 272 22.14 21.15 -44.93
C ARG A 272 21.84 20.45 -46.25
N HIS A 273 22.86 19.85 -46.87
CA HIS A 273 22.76 19.21 -48.18
C HIS A 273 22.32 17.74 -48.11
N ALA A 274 22.42 17.10 -46.94
CA ALA A 274 22.00 15.72 -46.74
C ALA A 274 20.49 15.68 -46.46
N THR A 275 19.68 15.36 -47.48
CA THR A 275 18.20 15.31 -47.36
C THR A 275 17.73 14.35 -46.27
N LEU A 276 18.44 13.24 -46.07
CA LEU A 276 18.21 12.25 -45.00
C LEU A 276 18.38 12.83 -43.58
N VAL A 277 19.14 13.91 -43.43
CA VAL A 277 19.34 14.62 -42.17
C VAL A 277 18.43 15.85 -42.09
N PHE A 278 18.40 16.65 -43.16
CA PHE A 278 17.72 17.94 -43.19
C PHE A 278 16.19 17.81 -43.05
N ALA A 279 15.54 16.95 -43.85
CA ALA A 279 14.08 16.85 -43.81
C ALA A 279 13.57 16.36 -42.44
N PRO A 280 14.10 15.27 -41.83
CA PRO A 280 13.64 14.84 -40.51
C PRO A 280 13.96 15.84 -39.38
N THR A 281 15.08 16.57 -39.45
CA THR A 281 15.43 17.57 -38.43
C THR A 281 14.53 18.80 -38.47
N VAL A 282 14.06 19.21 -39.65
CA VAL A 282 13.03 20.25 -39.78
C VAL A 282 11.69 19.78 -39.23
N THR A 283 11.24 18.57 -39.59
CA THR A 283 9.97 18.02 -39.10
C THR A 283 9.98 17.84 -37.58
N THR A 284 11.07 17.30 -37.01
CA THR A 284 11.21 17.14 -35.55
C THR A 284 11.23 18.47 -34.82
N PHE A 285 11.85 19.50 -35.39
CA PHE A 285 11.82 20.85 -34.83
C PHE A 285 10.39 21.41 -34.76
N LEU A 286 9.58 21.24 -35.82
CA LEU A 286 8.16 21.64 -35.81
C LEU A 286 7.34 20.83 -34.78
N LEU A 287 7.56 19.52 -34.70
CA LEU A 287 6.88 18.66 -33.72
C LEU A 287 7.29 18.98 -32.28
N LEU A 288 8.52 19.43 -32.03
CA LEU A 288 8.95 19.91 -30.71
C LEU A 288 8.08 21.09 -30.25
N TRP A 289 7.85 22.08 -31.12
CA TRP A 289 6.98 23.22 -30.80
C TRP A 289 5.53 22.79 -30.60
N LEU A 290 5.06 21.80 -31.36
CA LEU A 290 3.74 21.20 -31.15
C LEU A 290 3.65 20.53 -29.76
N CYS A 291 4.66 19.75 -29.35
CA CYS A 291 4.74 19.18 -28.00
C CYS A 291 4.72 20.26 -26.92
N LEU A 292 5.50 21.34 -27.10
CA LEU A 292 5.52 22.47 -26.16
C LEU A 292 4.15 23.15 -26.08
N GLY A 293 3.48 23.34 -27.21
CA GLY A 293 2.11 23.82 -27.28
C GLY A 293 1.15 22.89 -26.52
N PHE A 294 1.24 21.58 -26.71
CA PHE A 294 0.44 20.61 -25.95
C PHE A 294 0.70 20.67 -24.45
N LEU A 295 1.93 20.96 -24.00
CA LEU A 295 2.26 21.13 -22.59
C LEU A 295 1.71 22.45 -22.03
N ALA A 296 1.85 23.55 -22.77
CA ALA A 296 1.37 24.88 -22.36
C ALA A 296 -0.16 24.97 -22.33
N PHE A 297 -0.84 24.40 -23.32
CA PHE A 297 -2.30 24.37 -23.41
C PHE A 297 -2.91 23.15 -22.72
N ARG A 298 -2.11 22.32 -22.04
CA ARG A 298 -2.61 21.20 -21.23
C ARG A 298 -3.33 21.74 -20.00
N GLY A 299 -4.52 22.29 -20.21
CA GLY A 299 -5.46 22.57 -19.14
C GLY A 299 -5.77 21.28 -18.39
N ASN A 300 -5.98 21.39 -17.09
CA ASN A 300 -6.05 20.27 -16.13
C ASN A 300 -7.14 19.22 -16.39
N ARG A 301 -7.93 19.35 -17.48
CA ARG A 301 -9.16 18.59 -17.73
C ARG A 301 -9.08 17.55 -18.85
N ARG A 302 -8.17 17.62 -19.82
CA ARG A 302 -8.16 16.67 -20.96
C ARG A 302 -6.98 15.70 -20.93
N ARG A 303 -7.29 14.40 -20.82
CA ARG A 303 -6.33 13.29 -20.85
C ARG A 303 -5.79 13.06 -22.28
N THR A 304 -4.92 13.94 -22.75
CA THR A 304 -4.28 13.86 -24.08
C THR A 304 -2.95 13.10 -24.05
N TYR A 305 -2.82 12.06 -23.22
CA TYR A 305 -1.57 11.28 -23.09
C TYR A 305 -1.24 10.46 -24.34
N HIS A 306 -2.26 10.00 -25.06
CA HIS A 306 -2.08 9.27 -26.31
C HIS A 306 -1.52 10.16 -27.42
N TRP A 307 -1.99 11.41 -27.52
CA TRP A 307 -1.45 12.37 -28.49
C TRP A 307 0.02 12.70 -28.21
N THR A 308 0.37 12.95 -26.95
CA THR A 308 1.77 13.17 -26.59
C THR A 308 2.63 11.95 -26.87
N LEU A 309 2.14 10.73 -26.58
CA LEU A 309 2.85 9.50 -26.93
C LEU A 309 3.10 9.37 -28.44
N ILE A 310 2.08 9.62 -29.27
CA ILE A 310 2.18 9.53 -30.74
C ILE A 310 3.22 10.54 -31.25
N ILE A 311 3.21 11.78 -30.76
CA ILE A 311 4.16 12.81 -31.20
C ILE A 311 5.57 12.47 -30.74
N GLU A 312 5.78 12.02 -29.50
CA GLU A 312 7.10 11.62 -29.01
C GLU A 312 7.66 10.41 -29.78
N LEU A 313 6.81 9.44 -30.15
CA LEU A 313 7.18 8.32 -31.02
C LEU A 313 7.56 8.78 -32.44
N ALA A 314 6.80 9.72 -33.01
CA ALA A 314 7.11 10.29 -34.32
C ALA A 314 8.45 11.05 -34.29
N ILE A 315 8.69 11.87 -33.26
CA ILE A 315 9.96 12.56 -33.08
C ILE A 315 11.10 11.55 -32.95
N LEU A 316 10.95 10.53 -32.10
CA LEU A 316 11.96 9.50 -31.89
C LEU A 316 12.30 8.76 -33.20
N GLY A 317 11.28 8.37 -33.98
CA GLY A 317 11.46 7.70 -35.27
C GLY A 317 12.16 8.58 -36.31
N LEU A 318 11.86 9.88 -36.34
CA LEU A 318 12.49 10.84 -37.26
C LEU A 318 13.95 11.12 -36.95
N TRP A 319 14.45 10.80 -35.76
CA TRP A 319 15.89 10.90 -35.44
C TRP A 319 16.71 9.69 -35.91
N ILE A 320 16.07 8.58 -36.29
CA ILE A 320 16.77 7.38 -36.78
C ILE A 320 17.56 7.67 -38.06
N PRO A 321 16.99 8.29 -39.13
CA PRO A 321 17.75 8.55 -40.35
C PRO A 321 18.96 9.48 -40.16
N PRO A 322 18.87 10.62 -39.42
CA PRO A 322 20.03 11.45 -39.12
C PRO A 322 21.16 10.71 -38.39
N VAL A 323 20.83 9.90 -37.38
CA VAL A 323 21.83 9.12 -36.63
C VAL A 323 22.44 8.04 -37.52
N TYR A 324 21.62 7.35 -38.31
CA TYR A 324 22.11 6.36 -39.27
C TYR A 324 23.07 6.97 -40.30
N TYR A 325 22.72 8.13 -40.86
CA TYR A 325 23.56 8.84 -41.83
C TYR A 325 24.93 9.21 -41.25
N ILE A 326 24.95 9.86 -40.07
CA ILE A 326 26.20 10.30 -39.44
C ILE A 326 27.07 9.11 -39.01
N THR A 327 26.45 8.05 -38.47
CA THR A 327 27.20 6.83 -38.09
C THR A 327 27.82 6.15 -39.30
N LEU A 328 27.13 6.15 -40.45
CA LEU A 328 27.66 5.64 -41.71
C LEU A 328 28.83 6.51 -42.22
N GLU A 329 28.71 7.84 -42.16
CA GLU A 329 29.83 8.73 -42.52
C GLU A 329 31.08 8.49 -41.65
N ILE A 330 30.88 8.29 -40.35
CA ILE A 330 31.97 7.96 -39.41
C ILE A 330 32.59 6.60 -39.75
N ALA A 331 31.77 5.58 -40.03
CA ALA A 331 32.27 4.27 -40.40
C ALA A 331 33.05 4.29 -41.73
N ASN A 332 32.57 5.10 -42.69
CA ASN A 332 33.21 5.25 -44.00
C ASN A 332 34.47 6.13 -43.98
N ALA A 333 34.69 6.92 -42.92
CA ALA A 333 35.91 7.71 -42.77
C ALA A 333 37.16 6.83 -42.61
N GLY A 334 37.01 5.57 -42.18
CA GLY A 334 38.12 4.66 -41.97
C GLY A 334 39.13 5.24 -40.97
N ASP A 335 40.38 5.40 -41.41
CA ASP A 335 41.47 5.99 -40.62
C ASP A 335 41.51 7.53 -40.65
N HIS A 336 40.65 8.19 -41.43
CA HIS A 336 40.63 9.65 -41.49
C HIS A 336 40.04 10.26 -40.21
N PRO A 337 40.62 11.36 -39.69
CA PRO A 337 40.11 12.02 -38.51
C PRO A 337 38.70 12.58 -38.76
N VAL A 338 37.72 12.06 -38.03
CA VAL A 338 36.34 12.55 -38.07
C VAL A 338 36.30 13.97 -37.49
N PRO A 339 35.66 14.95 -38.16
CA PRO A 339 35.49 16.29 -37.63
C PRO A 339 34.81 16.29 -36.26
N MET A 340 35.32 17.09 -35.32
CA MET A 340 34.75 17.23 -33.97
C MET A 340 33.27 17.68 -34.01
N SER A 341 32.88 18.44 -35.03
CA SER A 341 31.49 18.84 -35.27
C SER A 341 30.57 17.65 -35.54
N THR A 342 31.04 16.64 -36.26
CA THR A 342 30.29 15.42 -36.59
C THR A 342 30.09 14.57 -35.34
N GLN A 343 31.14 14.41 -34.52
CA GLN A 343 31.05 13.71 -33.24
C GLN A 343 30.11 14.44 -32.27
N ALA A 344 30.20 15.76 -32.18
CA ALA A 344 29.32 16.58 -31.35
C ALA A 344 27.85 16.49 -31.82
N ALA A 345 27.59 16.52 -33.13
CA ALA A 345 26.25 16.34 -33.67
C ALA A 345 25.68 14.97 -33.30
N LEU A 346 26.45 13.89 -33.51
CA LEU A 346 26.02 12.53 -33.13
C LEU A 346 25.70 12.43 -31.64
N ALA A 347 26.56 12.97 -30.77
CA ALA A 347 26.35 12.96 -29.33
C ALA A 347 25.05 13.71 -28.95
N MET A 348 24.81 14.87 -29.53
CA MET A 348 23.58 15.64 -29.29
C MET A 348 22.32 14.94 -29.82
N PHE A 349 22.43 14.25 -30.96
CA PHE A 349 21.30 13.51 -31.54
C PHE A 349 20.96 12.30 -30.67
N ALA A 350 21.97 11.53 -30.27
CA ALA A 350 21.80 10.37 -29.39
C ALA A 350 21.24 10.78 -28.01
N LEU A 351 21.74 11.87 -27.44
CA LEU A 351 21.24 12.40 -26.17
C LEU A 351 19.78 12.85 -26.28
N ASN A 352 19.43 13.57 -27.36
CA ASN A 352 18.04 13.95 -27.61
C ASN A 352 17.15 12.70 -27.77
N MET A 353 17.57 11.69 -28.54
CA MET A 353 16.83 10.43 -28.68
C MET A 353 16.62 9.72 -27.34
N LEU A 354 17.64 9.69 -26.48
CA LEU A 354 17.55 9.08 -25.16
C LEU A 354 16.49 9.79 -24.28
N PHE A 355 16.46 11.12 -24.28
CA PHE A 355 15.44 11.89 -23.57
C PHE A 355 14.03 11.60 -24.10
N ARG A 356 13.89 11.51 -25.43
CA ARG A 356 12.62 11.15 -26.08
C ARG A 356 12.17 9.74 -25.74
N LEU A 357 13.10 8.78 -25.67
CA LEU A 357 12.80 7.42 -25.24
C LEU A 357 12.24 7.39 -23.82
N PHE A 358 12.84 8.13 -22.88
CA PHE A 358 12.29 8.23 -21.52
C PHE A 358 10.89 8.87 -21.48
N ASN A 359 10.61 9.84 -22.36
CA ASN A 359 9.26 10.40 -22.50
C ASN A 359 8.25 9.40 -23.05
N VAL A 360 8.64 8.57 -24.02
CA VAL A 360 7.80 7.48 -24.54
C VAL A 360 7.50 6.49 -23.41
N LEU A 361 8.54 6.06 -22.67
CA LEU A 361 8.38 5.14 -21.54
C LEU A 361 7.46 5.69 -20.46
N GLY A 362 7.60 6.96 -20.07
CA GLY A 362 6.70 7.55 -19.07
C GLY A 362 5.28 7.74 -19.56
N ASN A 363 5.07 8.16 -20.82
CA ASN A 363 3.73 8.21 -21.41
C ASN A 363 3.07 6.83 -21.47
N LEU A 364 3.82 5.75 -21.76
CA LEU A 364 3.33 4.37 -21.70
C LEU A 364 2.91 3.99 -20.28
N VAL A 365 3.73 4.27 -19.27
CA VAL A 365 3.39 3.97 -17.86
C VAL A 365 2.13 4.72 -17.42
N ILE A 366 1.96 5.98 -17.86
CA ILE A 366 0.75 6.77 -17.59
C ILE A 366 -0.46 6.16 -18.31
N LEU A 367 -0.31 5.75 -19.57
CA LEU A 367 -1.38 5.14 -20.37
C LEU A 367 -1.88 3.83 -19.73
N PHE A 368 -0.96 2.97 -19.26
CA PHE A 368 -1.29 1.74 -18.54
C PHE A 368 -1.82 1.97 -17.11
N SER A 369 -1.96 3.23 -16.68
CA SER A 369 -2.55 3.59 -15.38
C SER A 369 -1.90 2.92 -14.17
N VAL A 370 -0.58 2.69 -14.23
CA VAL A 370 0.16 2.05 -13.13
C VAL A 370 0.01 2.88 -11.85
N ASP A 371 -0.45 2.27 -10.76
CA ASP A 371 -0.59 2.92 -9.46
C ASP A 371 0.78 3.09 -8.80
N THR A 372 1.33 4.30 -8.90
CA THR A 372 2.64 4.67 -8.36
C THR A 372 2.69 4.64 -6.83
N THR A 373 1.55 4.58 -6.16
CA THR A 373 1.48 4.54 -4.68
C THR A 373 1.67 3.13 -4.11
N GLU A 374 1.60 2.08 -4.95
CA GLU A 374 1.76 0.69 -4.51
C GLU A 374 3.11 0.41 -3.85
N ARG A 375 4.15 1.18 -4.18
CA ARG A 375 5.48 1.05 -3.55
C ARG A 375 5.45 1.18 -2.02
N ASN A 376 4.55 2.00 -1.48
CA ASN A 376 4.48 2.23 -0.04
C ASN A 376 3.60 1.19 0.68
N ARG A 377 2.96 0.29 -0.07
CA ARG A 377 2.21 -0.82 0.49
C ARG A 377 3.21 -1.93 0.84
N THR A 378 3.30 -2.25 2.13
CA THR A 378 4.35 -3.08 2.74
C THR A 378 4.43 -4.52 2.23
N SER A 379 3.43 -4.99 1.48
CA SER A 379 3.35 -6.35 0.93
C SER A 379 3.86 -6.51 -0.50
N ALA A 380 4.46 -5.48 -1.13
CA ALA A 380 5.04 -5.63 -2.45
C ALA A 380 6.24 -6.59 -2.42
N SER A 381 6.18 -7.65 -3.23
CA SER A 381 7.27 -8.60 -3.44
C SER A 381 8.57 -7.86 -3.77
N VAL A 382 9.71 -8.38 -3.28
CA VAL A 382 11.03 -7.73 -3.41
C VAL A 382 11.32 -7.32 -4.87
N TRP A 383 10.95 -8.18 -5.83
CA TRP A 383 11.09 -7.94 -7.27
C TRP A 383 10.22 -6.83 -7.86
N LYS A 384 9.06 -6.53 -7.26
CA LYS A 384 8.16 -5.48 -7.76
C LYS A 384 8.57 -4.09 -7.30
N ARG A 385 9.27 -3.98 -6.16
CA ARG A 385 9.75 -2.71 -5.62
C ARG A 385 10.61 -1.89 -6.61
N PRO A 386 11.62 -2.46 -7.29
CA PRO A 386 12.39 -1.70 -8.28
C PRO A 386 11.51 -1.30 -9.48
N LEU A 387 10.61 -2.17 -9.94
CA LEU A 387 9.70 -1.86 -11.06
C LEU A 387 8.78 -0.67 -10.75
N TYR A 388 8.19 -0.63 -9.54
CA TYR A 388 7.41 0.54 -9.11
C TYR A 388 8.26 1.80 -8.96
N GLY A 389 9.52 1.65 -8.55
CA GLY A 389 10.49 2.74 -8.54
C GLY A 389 10.76 3.31 -9.93
N ALA A 390 11.03 2.44 -10.90
CA ALA A 390 11.27 2.80 -12.29
C ALA A 390 10.04 3.43 -12.94
N ALA A 391 8.86 2.80 -12.80
CA ALA A 391 7.60 3.33 -13.31
C ALA A 391 7.33 4.74 -12.78
N ARG A 392 7.56 4.96 -11.48
CA ARG A 392 7.44 6.28 -10.85
C ARG A 392 8.45 7.29 -11.41
N ALA A 393 9.71 6.89 -11.60
CA ALA A 393 10.72 7.74 -12.21
C ALA A 393 10.33 8.15 -13.65
N CYS A 394 9.82 7.21 -14.46
CA CYS A 394 9.33 7.51 -15.81
C CYS A 394 8.13 8.48 -15.80
N VAL A 395 7.18 8.29 -14.88
CA VAL A 395 6.04 9.23 -14.71
C VAL A 395 6.54 10.63 -14.36
N PHE A 396 7.50 10.75 -13.44
CA PHE A 396 8.05 12.06 -13.06
C PHE A 396 8.93 12.68 -14.12
N TRP A 397 9.63 11.88 -14.91
CA TRP A 397 10.39 12.34 -16.05
C TRP A 397 9.48 12.99 -17.09
N THR A 398 8.33 12.37 -17.35
CA THR A 398 7.45 12.78 -18.47
C THR A 398 6.38 13.79 -18.07
N TYR A 399 5.66 13.53 -16.97
CA TYR A 399 4.54 14.38 -16.55
C TYR A 399 4.16 14.12 -15.08
N PRO A 400 4.85 14.73 -14.11
CA PRO A 400 4.58 14.57 -12.67
C PRO A 400 3.15 14.97 -12.28
N GLN A 401 2.58 15.98 -12.95
CA GLN A 401 1.22 16.48 -12.74
C GLN A 401 0.13 15.43 -13.07
N SER A 402 0.46 14.32 -13.73
CA SER A 402 -0.48 13.20 -13.89
C SER A 402 -1.01 12.68 -12.55
N LEU A 403 -0.26 12.83 -11.45
CA LEU A 403 -0.73 12.49 -10.11
C LEU A 403 -1.96 13.31 -9.68
N GLU A 404 -2.08 14.55 -10.14
CA GLU A 404 -3.23 15.42 -9.88
C GLU A 404 -4.43 15.05 -10.78
N GLN A 405 -4.18 14.58 -12.00
CA GLN A 405 -5.23 14.27 -13.00
C GLN A 405 -5.85 12.87 -12.85
N LYS A 406 -5.23 11.96 -12.10
CA LYS A 406 -5.68 10.55 -12.03
C LYS A 406 -7.11 10.38 -11.52
N LEU A 407 -7.64 11.30 -10.73
CA LEU A 407 -9.07 11.37 -10.39
C LEU A 407 -9.49 12.85 -10.35
N PRO A 408 -10.58 13.26 -11.05
CA PRO A 408 -11.11 14.61 -10.86
C PRO A 408 -11.36 14.82 -9.36
N PRO A 409 -11.24 16.05 -8.84
CA PRO A 409 -11.83 16.35 -7.56
C PRO A 409 -13.31 15.97 -7.70
N ASP A 410 -13.79 15.03 -6.91
CA ASP A 410 -15.22 14.77 -6.80
C ASP A 410 -15.82 16.07 -6.19
N TYR A 411 -16.18 17.01 -7.06
CA TYR A 411 -17.06 18.13 -6.73
C TYR A 411 -18.49 17.61 -6.83
N LEU A 412 -18.84 16.63 -5.99
CA LEU A 412 -20.21 16.24 -5.66
C LEU A 412 -20.27 15.83 -4.20
#